data_AF-A0A2Z5JYT6-F1
#
_entry.id   AF-A0A2Z5JYT6-F1
#
_cell.length_a   1.000
_cell.length_b   1.000
_cell.length_c   1.000
_cell.angle_alpha   90.00
_cell.angle_beta   90.00
_cell.angle_gamma   90.00
#
_symmetry.space_group_name_H-M   'P 1'
#
loop_
_entity.id
_entity.type
_entity.pdbx_description
1 polymer ?
#
loop_
_entity_poly.entity_id
_entity_poly.type
_entity_poly.pdbx_seq_one_letter_code
_entity_poly.pdbx_strand_id
1 'polypeptide(L)'
;MSDINLWDRESWDAIRRARGIGYAEIAEATGITYKAVTKWFYGERTPSLRSQILMAKVLNIPLAEALKNITDPAVRSAIRSVIL
;
A
#
# COMPACT_ATOMS: atom_id res chain seq x y z
N MET A 1 12.64 16.19 -4.30
CA MET A 1 12.09 14.84 -4.49
C MET A 1 10.62 14.94 -4.17
N SER A 2 9.74 14.73 -5.14
CA SER A 2 8.30 14.70 -4.87
C SER A 2 8.02 13.42 -4.08
N ASP A 3 7.62 13.55 -2.81
CA ASP A 3 7.28 12.41 -1.97
C ASP A 3 6.08 11.69 -2.57
N ILE A 4 6.32 10.53 -3.18
CA ILE A 4 5.26 9.71 -3.74
C ILE A 4 4.55 9.03 -2.58
N ASN A 5 3.29 9.42 -2.38
CA ASN A 5 2.43 8.86 -1.36
C ASN A 5 1.15 8.33 -2.00
N LEU A 6 0.94 7.02 -1.91
CA LEU A 6 -0.28 6.34 -2.35
C LEU A 6 -1.28 6.16 -1.19
N TRP A 7 -0.82 6.40 0.05
CA TRP A 7 -1.55 6.10 1.26
C TRP A 7 -2.67 7.12 1.51
N ASP A 8 -3.89 6.72 1.20
CA ASP A 8 -5.12 7.34 1.67
C ASP A 8 -5.82 6.38 2.64
N ARG A 9 -5.68 6.62 3.95
CA ARG A 9 -6.12 5.70 5.00
C ARG A 9 -7.61 5.34 4.87
N GLU A 10 -8.45 6.31 4.54
CA GLU A 10 -9.90 6.13 4.48
C GLU A 10 -10.31 5.27 3.27
N SER A 11 -9.81 5.61 2.08
CA SER A 11 -10.07 4.84 0.86
C SER A 11 -9.53 3.42 0.98
N TRP A 12 -8.34 3.25 1.54
CA TRP A 12 -7.73 1.92 1.69
C TRP A 12 -8.46 1.06 2.71
N ASP A 13 -8.97 1.65 3.81
CA ASP A 13 -9.81 0.90 4.77
C ASP A 13 -11.16 0.54 4.16
N ALA A 14 -11.77 1.44 3.39
CA ALA A 14 -13.01 1.16 2.67
C ALA A 14 -12.85 0.00 1.68
N ILE A 15 -11.78 0.01 0.88
CA ILE A 15 -11.45 -1.08 -0.06
C ILE A 15 -11.23 -2.40 0.68
N ARG A 16 -10.44 -2.38 1.77
CA ARG A 16 -10.20 -3.56 2.61
C ARG A 16 -11.52 -4.16 3.11
N ARG A 17 -12.41 -3.33 3.67
CA ARG A 17 -13.72 -3.77 4.17
C ARG A 17 -14.61 -4.32 3.06
N ALA A 18 -14.68 -3.64 1.92
CA ALA A 18 -15.47 -4.08 0.77
C ALA A 18 -15.04 -5.46 0.22
N ARG A 19 -13.76 -5.82 0.42
CA ARG A 19 -13.18 -7.09 0.00
C ARG A 19 -13.15 -8.16 1.10
N GLY A 20 -13.63 -7.84 2.31
CA GLY A 20 -13.62 -8.76 3.45
C GLY A 20 -12.22 -9.08 4.01
N ILE A 21 -11.19 -8.30 3.65
CA ILE A 21 -9.81 -8.60 4.02
C ILE A 21 -9.53 -8.16 5.45
N GLY A 22 -9.01 -9.06 6.28
CA GLY A 22 -8.64 -8.77 7.67
C GLY A 22 -7.26 -8.10 7.81
N TYR A 23 -7.00 -7.41 8.92
CA TYR A 23 -5.64 -6.92 9.21
C TYR A 23 -4.63 -8.07 9.39
N ALA A 24 -5.08 -9.22 9.91
CA ALA A 24 -4.26 -10.42 10.05
C ALA A 24 -3.87 -11.01 8.69
N GLU A 25 -4.80 -11.01 7.75
CA GLU A 25 -4.57 -11.47 6.38
C GLU A 25 -3.59 -10.56 5.63
N ILE A 26 -3.69 -9.23 5.83
CA ILE A 26 -2.69 -8.29 5.32
C ILE A 26 -1.31 -8.59 5.93
N ALA A 27 -1.25 -8.82 7.25
CA ALA A 27 -0.01 -9.10 7.94
C ALA A 27 0.67 -10.38 7.41
N GLU A 28 -0.11 -11.45 7.27
CA GLU A 28 0.35 -12.74 6.74
C GLU A 28 0.82 -12.61 5.29
N ALA A 29 0.01 -12.02 4.41
CA ALA A 29 0.33 -11.90 2.99
C ALA A 29 1.52 -10.98 2.69
N THR A 30 1.84 -10.04 3.59
CA THR A 30 2.94 -9.07 3.39
C THR A 30 4.17 -9.34 4.25
N GLY A 31 4.08 -10.23 5.25
CA GLY A 31 5.09 -10.40 6.30
C GLY A 31 5.21 -9.20 7.26
N ILE A 32 4.30 -8.24 7.18
CA ILE A 32 4.25 -7.08 8.07
C ILE A 32 3.57 -7.49 9.37
N THR A 33 4.08 -7.06 10.52
CA THR A 33 3.42 -7.38 11.80
C THR A 33 1.99 -6.83 11.85
N TYR A 34 1.05 -7.61 12.41
CA TYR A 34 -0.33 -7.16 12.66
C TYR A 34 -0.40 -5.79 13.34
N LYS A 35 0.47 -5.57 14.35
CA LYS A 35 0.55 -4.31 15.09
C LYS A 35 0.95 -3.11 14.22
N ALA A 36 1.78 -3.30 13.20
CA ALA A 36 2.12 -2.23 12.26
C ALA A 36 0.92 -1.91 11.35
N VAL A 37 0.25 -2.94 10.83
CA VAL A 37 -0.95 -2.79 9.98
C VAL A 37 -2.04 -2.01 10.72
N THR A 38 -2.35 -2.39 11.97
CA THR A 38 -3.38 -1.70 12.76
C THR A 38 -3.01 -0.25 13.06
N LYS A 39 -1.77 0.04 13.43
CA LYS A 39 -1.29 1.42 13.65
C LYS A 39 -1.47 2.31 12.43
N TRP A 40 -1.34 1.77 11.22
CA TRP A 40 -1.58 2.52 9.99
C TRP A 40 -3.06 2.88 9.84
N PHE A 41 -3.95 1.91 9.99
CA PHE A 41 -5.40 2.14 9.84
C PHE A 41 -6.01 2.97 10.99
N TYR A 42 -5.38 2.97 12.17
CA TYR A 42 -5.72 3.88 13.27
C TYR A 42 -5.10 5.28 13.16
N GLY A 43 -4.22 5.52 12.16
CA GLY A 43 -3.61 6.83 11.96
C GLY A 43 -2.47 7.17 12.92
N GLU A 44 -1.99 6.19 13.69
CA GLU A 44 -0.85 6.37 14.60
C GLU A 44 0.49 6.47 13.86
N ARG A 45 0.59 5.87 12.66
CA ARG A 45 1.77 5.89 11.81
C ARG A 45 1.40 5.87 10.33
N THR A 46 2.31 6.32 9.48
CA THR A 46 2.20 6.15 8.03
C THR A 46 3.03 4.96 7.56
N PRO A 47 2.52 4.15 6.61
CA PRO A 47 3.31 3.09 5.99
C PRO A 47 4.37 3.68 5.06
N SER A 48 5.54 3.04 5.01
CA SER A 48 6.56 3.36 4.01
C SER A 48 6.05 3.05 2.60
N LEU A 49 6.66 3.65 1.57
CA LEU A 49 6.31 3.36 0.17
C LEU A 49 6.35 1.85 -0.16
N ARG A 50 7.33 1.12 0.39
CA ARG A 50 7.40 -0.35 0.24
C ARG A 50 6.16 -1.03 0.82
N SER A 51 5.75 -0.66 2.03
CA SER A 51 4.55 -1.20 2.67
C SER A 51 3.28 -0.83 1.91
N GLN A 52 3.21 0.39 1.37
CA GLN A 52 2.11 0.83 0.51
C GLN A 52 2.00 -0.07 -0.73
N ILE A 53 3.10 -0.35 -1.42
CA ILE A 53 3.10 -1.22 -2.61
C ILE A 53 2.64 -2.65 -2.24
N LEU A 54 3.17 -3.22 -1.15
CA LEU A 54 2.79 -4.57 -0.71
C LEU A 54 1.29 -4.67 -0.39
N MET A 55 0.77 -3.70 0.36
CA MET A 55 -0.64 -3.65 0.71
C MET A 55 -1.53 -3.41 -0.51
N ALA A 56 -1.12 -2.56 -1.45
CA ALA A 56 -1.88 -2.33 -2.68
C ALA A 56 -2.02 -3.63 -3.50
N LYS A 57 -1.00 -4.49 -3.50
CA LYS A 57 -1.12 -5.84 -4.11
C LYS A 57 -2.14 -6.72 -3.39
N VAL A 58 -2.06 -6.81 -2.05
CA VAL A 58 -3.01 -7.62 -1.25
C VAL A 58 -4.44 -7.14 -1.42
N LEU A 59 -4.63 -5.82 -1.37
CA LEU A 59 -5.91 -5.18 -1.58
C LEU A 59 -6.31 -5.11 -3.05
N ASN A 60 -5.53 -5.70 -3.98
CA ASN A 60 -5.76 -5.69 -5.43
C ASN A 60 -6.19 -4.29 -5.92
N ILE A 61 -5.48 -3.26 -5.44
CA ILE A 61 -5.59 -1.88 -5.90
C ILE A 61 -4.75 -1.79 -7.17
N PRO A 62 -5.32 -1.36 -8.31
CA PRO A 62 -4.58 -1.25 -9.56
C PRO A 62 -3.46 -0.21 -9.41
N LEU A 63 -2.25 -0.68 -9.09
CA LEU A 63 -1.08 0.18 -8.94
C LEU A 63 -0.87 0.99 -10.21
N ALA A 64 -1.09 0.41 -11.39
CA ALA A 64 -0.98 1.13 -12.66
C ALA A 64 -1.87 2.39 -12.74
N GLU A 65 -3.06 2.38 -12.14
CA GLU A 65 -3.94 3.55 -12.11
C GLU A 65 -3.53 4.57 -11.06
N ALA A 66 -3.14 4.12 -9.86
CA ALA A 66 -2.61 4.98 -8.80
C ALA A 66 -1.28 5.66 -9.21
N LEU A 67 -0.56 5.06 -10.17
CA LEU A 67 0.73 5.51 -10.67
C LEU A 67 0.65 6.27 -12.00
N LYS A 68 -0.56 6.47 -12.59
CA LYS A 68 -0.73 7.13 -13.90
C LYS A 68 -0.07 8.51 -13.98
N ASN A 69 0.07 9.19 -12.83
CA ASN A 69 0.66 10.53 -12.74
C ASN A 69 2.13 10.54 -12.31
N ILE A 70 2.77 9.37 -12.15
CA ILE A 70 4.17 9.28 -11.76
C ILE A 70 5.06 9.23 -13.00
N THR A 71 5.65 10.38 -13.32
CA THR A 71 6.54 10.56 -14.46
C THR A 71 8.01 10.30 -14.15
N ASP A 72 8.39 10.19 -12.87
CA ASP A 72 9.77 9.99 -12.44
C ASP A 72 10.31 8.60 -12.87
N PRO A 73 11.34 8.52 -13.73
CA PRO A 73 11.91 7.27 -14.21
C PRO A 73 12.55 6.39 -13.12
N ALA A 74 13.16 6.99 -12.09
CA ALA A 74 13.79 6.26 -11.00
C ALA A 74 12.73 5.57 -10.14
N VAL A 75 11.61 6.26 -9.92
CA VAL A 75 10.50 5.69 -9.15
C VAL A 75 9.79 4.59 -9.94
N ARG A 76 9.61 4.78 -11.26
CA ARG A 76 9.08 3.71 -12.12
C ARG A 76 9.97 2.46 -12.11
N SER A 77 11.29 2.62 -12.04
CA SER A 77 12.24 1.51 -11.90
C SER A 77 12.10 0.79 -10.56
N ALA A 78 12.04 1.53 -9.45
CA ALA A 78 11.85 0.97 -8.11
C ALA A 78 10.50 0.26 -7.93
N ILE A 79 9.46 0.73 -8.61
CA ILE A 79 8.16 0.07 -8.62
C ILE A 79 8.20 -1.22 -9.44
N ARG A 80 8.85 -1.21 -10.62
CA ARG A 80 8.99 -2.40 -11.46
C ARG A 80 9.75 -3.53 -10.75
N SER A 81 10.80 -3.21 -9.99
CA SER A 81 11.59 -4.22 -9.26
C SER A 81 10.86 -4.85 -8.06
N VAL A 82 9.76 -4.26 -7.62
CA VAL A 82 8.92 -4.80 -6.54
C VAL A 82 7.71 -5.55 -7.12
N ILE A 83 7.27 -5.24 -8.33
CA ILE A 83 6.11 -5.86 -9.00
C ILE A 83 6.48 -7.16 -9.72
N LEU A 84 7.66 -7.22 -10.36
CA LEU A 84 8.25 -8.42 -10.97
C LEU A 84 8.94 -9.30 -9.92
#